data_AF-A0A3S1EGJ7-F1
#
_entry.id   AF-A0A3S1EGJ7-F1
#
_cell.length_a   1.000
_cell.length_b   1.000
_cell.length_c   1.000
_cell.angle_alpha   90.00
_cell.angle_beta   90.00
_cell.angle_gamma   90.00
#
_symmetry.space_group_name_H-M   'P 1'
#
loop_
_entity.id
_entity.type
_entity.pdbx_description
1 polymer ?
#
loop_
_entity_poly.entity_id
_entity_poly.type
_entity_poly.pdbx_seq_one_letter_code
_entity_poly.pdbx_strand_id
1 'polypeptide(L)' 'MESATFKQPIFVRDDSFVLRKIGCVMDAIEFLEEWPLERRGLLHGA' A
#
# COMPACT_ATOMS: atom_id res chain seq x y z
N MET A 1 -11.80 -17.12 3.49
CA MET A 1 -11.55 -15.79 2.89
C MET A 1 -10.21 -15.91 2.19
N GLU A 2 -10.23 -16.00 0.86
CA GLU A 2 -9.00 -16.06 0.07
C GLU A 2 -8.35 -14.67 0.17
N SER A 3 -7.40 -14.53 1.07
CA SER A 3 -6.55 -13.33 1.15
C SER A 3 -5.91 -13.19 -0.21
N ALA A 4 -6.38 -12.23 -1.01
CA ALA A 4 -5.90 -11.97 -2.37
C ALA A 4 -4.42 -11.60 -2.30
N THR A 5 -3.59 -12.63 -2.28
CA THR A 5 -2.16 -12.57 -2.07
C THR A 5 -1.54 -12.34 -3.44
N PHE A 6 -0.69 -11.33 -3.54
CA PHE A 6 -0.01 -11.05 -4.79
C PHE A 6 0.93 -12.21 -5.11
N LYS A 7 1.04 -12.57 -6.40
CA LYS A 7 2.00 -13.60 -6.86
C LYS A 7 3.44 -13.27 -6.45
N GLN A 8 3.76 -11.99 -6.34
CA GLN A 8 5.01 -11.48 -5.81
C GLN A 8 4.72 -10.29 -4.90
N PRO A 9 5.36 -10.21 -3.73
CA PRO A 9 5.19 -9.10 -2.82
C PRO A 9 5.74 -7.81 -3.43
N ILE A 10 4.99 -6.72 -3.27
CA ILE A 10 5.37 -5.39 -3.75
C ILE A 10 6.09 -4.68 -2.60
N PHE A 11 7.18 -4.00 -2.91
CA PHE A 11 7.95 -3.23 -1.93
C PHE A 11 7.78 -1.74 -2.21
N VAL A 12 7.29 -1.02 -1.22
CA VAL A 12 7.04 0.43 -1.29
C VAL A 12 7.89 1.13 -0.26
N ARG A 13 8.41 2.31 -0.61
CA ARG A 13 9.11 3.17 0.34
C ARG A 13 8.12 4.19 0.87
N ASP A 14 7.97 4.27 2.18
CA ASP A 14 7.22 5.35 2.80
C ASP A 14 8.08 6.63 2.92
N ASP A 15 7.48 7.73 3.40
CA ASP A 15 8.16 9.01 3.63
C ASP A 15 9.34 8.92 4.62
N SER A 16 9.34 7.93 5.50
CA SER A 16 10.44 7.66 6.43
C SER A 16 11.55 6.83 5.80
N PHE A 17 11.53 6.61 4.48
CA PHE A 17 12.41 5.69 3.75
C PHE A 17 12.33 4.24 4.25
N VAL A 18 11.30 3.90 5.02
CA VAL A 18 11.09 2.54 5.49
C VAL A 18 10.49 1.74 4.34
N LEU A 19 11.13 0.61 4.05
CA LEU A 19 10.69 -0.35 3.05
C LEU A 19 9.53 -1.17 3.65
N ARG A 20 8.30 -0.89 3.20
CA ARG A 20 7.13 -1.70 3.53
C ARG A 20 6.90 -2.76 2.46
N LYS A 21 6.55 -3.96 2.91
CA LYS A 21 6.24 -5.11 2.06
C LYS A 21 4.73 -5.29 2.02
N ILE A 22 4.16 -5.29 0.83
CA ILE A 22 2.75 -5.54 0.54
C ILE A 22 2.65 -6.94 -0.06
N GLY A 23 2.15 -7.90 0.72
CA GLY A 23 1.99 -9.28 0.30
C GLY A 23 0.59 -9.59 -0.23
N CYS A 24 -0.41 -8.83 0.21
CA CYS A 24 -1.79 -9.04 -0.20
C CYS A 24 -2.57 -7.73 -0.36
N VAL A 25 -3.77 -7.82 -0.93
CA VAL A 25 -4.68 -6.69 -1.12
C VAL A 25 -5.01 -5.99 0.21
N MET A 26 -5.11 -6.74 1.32
CA MET A 26 -5.38 -6.14 2.63
C MET A 26 -4.23 -5.21 3.05
N ASP A 27 -2.98 -5.67 2.96
CA ASP A 27 -1.79 -4.85 3.25
C ASP A 27 -1.74 -3.60 2.36
N ALA A 28 -2.20 -3.71 1.11
CA ALA A 28 -2.23 -2.58 0.18
C ALA A 28 -3.27 -1.53 0.60
N ILE A 29 -4.45 -1.97 1.04
CA ILE A 29 -5.52 -1.08 1.53
C ILE A 29 -5.06 -0.37 2.80
N GLU A 30 -4.53 -1.11 3.77
CA GLU A 30 -4.04 -0.55 5.03
C GLU A 30 -2.92 0.49 4.79
N PHE A 31 -2.01 0.19 3.87
CA PHE A 31 -0.99 1.14 3.43
C PHE A 31 -1.57 2.42 2.80
N LEU A 32 -2.62 2.30 1.98
CA LEU A 32 -3.28 3.45 1.37
C LEU A 32 -4.09 4.27 2.39
N GLU A 33 -4.64 3.65 3.43
CA GLU A 33 -5.34 4.33 4.52
C GLU A 33 -4.39 5.17 5.38
N GLU A 34 -3.18 4.66 5.65
CA GLU A 34 -2.15 5.39 6.38
C GLU A 34 -1.39 6.40 5.51
N TRP A 35 -1.56 6.36 4.18
CA TRP A 35 -0.83 7.24 3.26
C TRP A 35 -1.14 8.72 3.53
N PRO A 36 -0.15 9.61 3.63
CA PRO A 36 -0.39 11.01 3.97
C PRO A 36 -1.19 11.74 2.89
N LEU A 37 -2.20 12.52 3.31
CA LEU A 37 -3.12 13.25 2.43
C LEU A 37 -2.39 14.17 1.44
N GLU A 38 -1.28 14.78 1.87
CA GLU A 38 -0.46 15.68 1.06
C GLU A 38 0.17 14.99 -0.15
N ARG A 39 0.30 13.65 -0.11
CA ARG A 39 0.86 12.81 -1.18
C ARG A 39 -0.19 11.92 -1.85
N ARG A 40 -1.47 12.04 -1.46
CA ARG A 40 -2.58 11.38 -2.15
C ARG A 40 -2.84 12.15 -3.45
N GLY A 41 -2.25 11.66 -4.54
CA GLY A 41 -2.55 12.17 -5.88
C GLY A 41 -3.99 11.86 -6.28
N LEU A 42 -4.38 12.30 -7.48
CA LEU A 42 -5.72 12.08 -8.06
C LEU A 42 -6.18 10.62 -8.07
N LEU A 43 -5.26 9.66 -7.95
CA LEU A 43 -5.51 8.22 -7.97
C LEU A 43 -5.98 7.63 -6.63
N HIS A 44 -5.88 8.34 -5.51
CA HIS A 44 -6.29 7.79 -4.20
C HIS A 44 -7.82 7.77 -4.02
N GLY A 45 -8.53 8.71 -4.64
CA GLY A 45 -9.99 8.86 -4.51
C GLY A 45 -10.79 8.65 -5.79
N ALA A 46 -10.18 8.08 -6.84
CA ALA A 46 -10.82 7.84 -8.15
C ALA A 46 -11.47 6.45 -8.23
#